data_AF-V5XJ05-F1
#
_entry.id   AF-V5XJ05-F1
#
_cell.length_a   1.000
_cell.length_b   1.000
_cell.length_c   1.000
_cell.angle_alpha   90.00
_cell.angle_beta   90.00
_cell.angle_gamma   90.00
#
_symmetry.space_group_name_H-M   'P 1'
#
loop_
_entity.id
_entity.type
_entity.pdbx_description
1 polymer ?
#
loop_
_entity_poly.entity_id
_entity_poly.type
_entity_poly.pdbx_seq_one_letter_code
_entity_poly.pdbx_strand_id
1 'polypeptide(L)'
;MPDTRWPLLALEAAAARAGSVYALPLQLGAIRVGVLSLYLDAGSRLNDRDFGDAVAIADLVTSLMLASGTTDDPDPLDQWWAQPRSSREIHQATGMVVAQLGVRAREAYARLQGYAFANELGLDEVAAQVVHHGLRIDTGPDGDQAPAS
;
A
#
# COMPACT_ATOMS: atom_id res chain seq x y z
N MET A 1 -25.92 -1.06 -0.62
CA MET A 1 -25.19 -2.19 -1.23
C MET A 1 -23.72 -2.03 -0.90
N PRO A 2 -22.99 -3.09 -0.57
CA PRO A 2 -21.54 -3.01 -0.42
C PRO A 2 -20.91 -2.55 -1.74
N ASP A 3 -19.81 -1.78 -1.63
CA ASP A 3 -19.11 -1.23 -2.80
C ASP A 3 -18.55 -2.36 -3.67
N THR A 4 -19.05 -2.48 -4.91
CA THR A 4 -18.62 -3.50 -5.87
C THR A 4 -17.25 -3.24 -6.46
N ARG A 5 -16.70 -2.02 -6.34
CA ARG A 5 -15.33 -1.72 -6.79
C ARG A 5 -14.30 -2.26 -5.83
N TRP A 6 -14.61 -2.28 -4.53
CA TRP A 6 -13.70 -2.73 -3.48
C TRP A 6 -14.41 -3.64 -2.46
N PRO A 7 -14.88 -4.81 -2.90
CA PRO A 7 -15.75 -5.66 -2.09
C PRO A 7 -15.09 -6.17 -0.81
N LEU A 8 -13.78 -6.47 -0.85
CA LEU A 8 -13.00 -6.87 0.32
C LEU A 8 -12.88 -5.74 1.35
N LEU A 9 -12.55 -4.52 0.89
CA LEU A 9 -12.49 -3.35 1.76
C LEU A 9 -13.86 -3.06 2.40
N ALA A 10 -14.95 -3.16 1.62
CA ALA A 10 -16.30 -2.93 2.12
C ALA A 10 -16.72 -3.98 3.16
N LEU A 11 -16.30 -5.25 2.98
CA LEU A 11 -16.58 -6.33 3.91
C LEU A 11 -15.83 -6.13 5.24
N GLU A 12 -14.53 -5.88 5.17
CA GLU A 12 -13.70 -5.65 6.36
C GLU A 12 -14.08 -4.38 7.10
N ALA A 13 -14.35 -3.28 6.37
CA ALA A 13 -14.81 -2.04 6.98
C ALA A 13 -16.14 -2.21 7.73
N ALA A 14 -17.06 -3.03 7.20
CA ALA A 14 -18.30 -3.35 7.86
C ALA A 14 -18.09 -4.21 9.12
N ALA A 15 -17.19 -5.19 9.07
CA ALA A 15 -16.86 -6.06 10.20
C ALA A 15 -16.12 -5.31 11.33
N ALA A 16 -15.17 -4.45 10.99
CA ALA A 16 -14.32 -3.71 11.93
C ALA A 16 -14.99 -2.45 12.50
N ARG A 17 -16.24 -2.14 12.11
CA ARG A 17 -16.87 -0.82 12.34
C ARG A 17 -15.95 0.32 11.89
N ALA A 18 -15.16 0.10 10.84
CA ALA A 18 -14.17 1.07 10.41
C ALA A 18 -14.85 2.38 10.00
N GLY A 19 -14.20 3.51 10.31
CA GLY A 19 -14.69 4.80 9.89
C GLY A 19 -14.43 5.11 8.41
N SER A 20 -14.69 6.34 8.02
CA SER A 20 -14.53 6.77 6.63
C SER A 20 -13.06 6.98 6.29
N VAL A 21 -12.65 6.58 5.08
CA VAL A 21 -11.31 6.83 4.54
C VAL A 21 -11.41 7.76 3.34
N TYR A 22 -10.59 8.82 3.33
CA TYR A 22 -10.48 9.75 2.20
C TYR A 22 -9.06 9.74 1.66
N ALA A 23 -8.91 9.51 0.36
CA ALA A 23 -7.62 9.50 -0.34
C ALA A 23 -7.58 10.69 -1.30
N LEU A 24 -6.84 11.74 -0.93
CA LEU A 24 -6.68 12.95 -1.74
C LEU A 24 -5.36 12.88 -2.51
N PRO A 25 -5.36 12.99 -3.85
CA PRO A 25 -4.13 12.95 -4.62
C PRO A 25 -3.27 14.18 -4.32
N LEU A 26 -1.98 13.96 -4.04
CA LEU A 26 -0.99 15.03 -4.02
C LEU A 26 -0.44 15.17 -5.43
N GLN A 27 -1.01 16.09 -6.21
CA GLN A 27 -0.77 16.18 -7.65
C GLN A 27 -0.86 17.63 -8.15
N LEU A 28 0.10 18.03 -9.00
CA LEU A 28 0.06 19.30 -9.74
C LEU A 28 0.08 19.01 -11.24
N GLY A 29 -1.02 19.31 -11.93
CA GLY A 29 -1.17 18.98 -13.35
C GLY A 29 -1.04 17.46 -13.58
N ALA A 30 -0.03 17.04 -14.34
CA ALA A 30 0.27 15.61 -14.58
C ALA A 30 1.26 15.00 -13.57
N ILE A 31 1.87 15.80 -12.70
CA ILE A 31 2.89 15.35 -11.74
C ILE A 31 2.18 14.85 -10.48
N ARG A 32 2.26 13.55 -10.20
CA ARG A 32 1.74 12.95 -8.97
C ARG A 32 2.90 12.65 -8.02
N VAL A 33 2.91 13.32 -6.88
CA VAL A 33 3.95 13.12 -5.84
C VAL A 33 3.51 12.14 -4.77
N GLY A 34 2.19 11.93 -4.59
CA GLY A 34 1.69 10.96 -3.62
C GLY A 34 0.18 11.02 -3.41
N VAL A 35 -0.26 10.56 -2.23
CA VAL A 35 -1.65 10.59 -1.77
C VAL A 35 -1.67 10.93 -0.29
N LEU A 36 -2.53 11.86 0.12
CA LEU A 36 -2.88 12.13 1.51
C LEU A 36 -4.06 11.24 1.89
N SER A 37 -3.85 10.32 2.82
CA SER A 37 -4.90 9.42 3.32
C SER A 37 -5.36 9.84 4.70
N LEU A 38 -6.65 10.13 4.84
CA LEU A 38 -7.30 10.48 6.10
C LEU A 38 -8.13 9.29 6.58
N TYR A 39 -7.84 8.82 7.78
CA TYR A 39 -8.60 7.77 8.47
C TYR A 39 -9.42 8.42 9.57
N LEU A 40 -10.74 8.28 9.48
CA LEU A 40 -11.65 8.80 10.50
C LEU A 40 -12.18 7.66 11.35
N ASP A 41 -12.65 7.99 12.55
CA ASP A 41 -13.32 7.06 13.44
C ASP A 41 -14.67 6.57 12.90
N ALA A 42 -15.13 5.44 13.44
CA ALA A 42 -16.42 4.84 13.14
C ALA A 42 -17.57 5.86 13.21
N GLY A 43 -18.33 6.01 12.13
CA GLY A 43 -19.48 6.92 12.08
C GLY A 43 -19.14 8.38 11.76
N SER A 44 -17.86 8.73 11.69
CA SER A 44 -17.40 10.06 11.29
C SER A 44 -17.28 10.16 9.77
N ARG A 45 -17.67 11.32 9.23
CA ARG A 45 -17.53 11.72 7.82
C ARG A 45 -17.10 13.17 7.78
N LEU A 46 -16.27 13.53 6.80
CA LEU A 46 -15.99 14.93 6.51
C LEU A 46 -17.27 15.57 5.98
N ASN A 47 -17.66 16.71 6.58
CA ASN A 47 -18.67 17.58 5.96
C ASN A 47 -18.03 18.34 4.78
N ASP A 48 -18.83 19.07 4.01
CA ASP A 48 -18.35 19.77 2.81
C ASP A 48 -17.24 20.78 3.11
N ARG A 49 -17.28 21.42 4.29
CA ARG A 49 -16.26 22.37 4.72
C ARG A 49 -14.94 21.65 5.06
N ASP A 50 -15.00 20.62 5.90
CA ASP A 50 -13.81 19.87 6.31
C ASP A 50 -13.18 19.14 5.12
N PHE A 51 -14.00 18.70 4.17
CA PHE A 51 -13.52 18.16 2.90
C PHE A 51 -12.80 19.22 2.06
N GLY A 52 -13.36 20.44 1.99
CA GLY A 52 -12.70 21.59 1.35
C GLY A 52 -11.36 21.93 2.01
N ASP A 53 -11.31 21.93 3.35
CA ASP A 53 -10.07 22.15 4.10
C ASP A 53 -9.05 21.03 3.84
N ALA A 54 -9.49 19.77 3.77
CA ALA A 54 -8.63 18.64 3.41
C ALA A 54 -8.04 18.76 2.00
N VAL A 55 -8.82 19.24 1.03
CA VAL A 55 -8.32 19.52 -0.33
C VAL A 55 -7.28 20.64 -0.30
N ALA A 56 -7.56 21.74 0.41
CA ALA A 56 -6.61 22.85 0.53
C ALA A 56 -5.30 22.42 1.22
N ILE A 57 -5.37 21.55 2.23
CA ILE A 57 -4.20 20.95 2.86
C ILE A 57 -3.43 20.07 1.87
N ALA A 58 -4.12 19.25 1.07
CA ALA A 58 -3.47 18.42 0.04
C ALA A 58 -2.72 19.28 -1.00
N ASP A 59 -3.30 20.39 -1.43
CA ASP A 59 -2.66 21.34 -2.35
C ASP A 59 -1.44 22.03 -1.73
N LEU A 60 -1.54 22.44 -0.46
CA LEU A 60 -0.45 23.02 0.30
C LEU A 60 0.72 22.04 0.43
N VAL A 61 0.43 20.80 0.85
CA VAL A 61 1.43 19.73 1.00
C VAL A 61 2.09 19.43 -0.34
N THR A 62 1.31 19.37 -1.43
CA THR A 62 1.85 19.17 -2.78
C THR A 62 2.84 20.27 -3.16
N SER A 63 2.48 21.53 -2.88
CA SER A 63 3.33 22.68 -3.18
C SER A 63 4.62 22.69 -2.35
N LEU A 64 4.53 22.34 -1.06
CA LEU A 64 5.70 22.20 -0.19
C LEU A 64 6.64 21.10 -0.69
N MET A 65 6.11 19.92 -1.02
CA MET A 65 6.92 18.83 -1.56
C MET A 65 7.63 19.23 -2.85
N LEU A 66 6.92 19.86 -3.79
CA LEU A 66 7.52 20.28 -5.07
C LEU A 66 8.57 21.39 -4.92
N ALA A 67 8.51 22.17 -3.85
CA ALA A 67 9.53 23.16 -3.50
C ALA A 67 10.74 22.52 -2.78
N SER A 68 10.59 21.34 -2.19
CA SER A 68 11.70 20.63 -1.56
C SER A 68 12.75 20.20 -2.56
N GLY A 69 14.02 20.39 -2.21
CA GLY A 69 15.17 20.09 -3.07
C GLY A 69 15.58 21.22 -4.04
N THR A 70 14.99 22.42 -3.95
CA THR A 70 15.45 23.60 -4.72
C THR A 70 16.57 24.39 -4.04
N THR A 71 16.94 24.02 -2.80
CA THR A 71 17.96 24.68 -1.99
C THR A 71 19.03 23.67 -1.61
N ASP A 72 20.30 24.08 -1.52
CA ASP A 72 21.45 23.20 -1.19
C ASP A 72 21.50 22.77 0.30
N ASP A 73 20.56 23.23 1.13
CA ASP A 73 20.46 22.84 2.54
C ASP A 73 19.65 21.56 2.72
N PRO A 74 19.99 20.70 3.71
CA PRO A 74 19.23 19.48 3.99
C PRO A 74 17.78 19.82 4.37
N ASP A 75 16.83 19.35 3.56
CA ASP A 75 15.40 19.59 3.76
C ASP A 75 14.80 18.48 4.63
N PRO A 76 14.08 18.79 5.73
CA PRO A 76 13.30 17.80 6.48
C PRO A 76 12.31 17.00 5.62
N LEU A 77 12.00 17.43 4.41
CA LEU A 77 11.14 16.74 3.44
C LEU A 77 11.92 15.78 2.53
N ASP A 78 13.26 15.78 2.54
CA ASP A 78 14.09 14.82 1.78
C ASP A 78 13.80 13.37 2.19
N GLN A 79 13.48 13.14 3.46
CA GLN A 79 13.03 11.82 3.96
C GLN A 79 11.68 11.38 3.36
N TRP A 80 10.84 12.30 2.88
CA TRP A 80 9.59 11.98 2.21
C TRP A 80 9.83 11.55 0.75
N TRP A 81 10.86 12.12 0.12
CA TRP A 81 11.33 11.75 -1.22
C TRP A 81 12.15 10.44 -1.21
N ALA A 82 12.79 10.12 -0.09
CA ALA A 82 13.45 8.84 0.08
C ALA A 82 12.42 7.71 -0.04
N GLN A 83 12.59 6.83 -1.03
CA GLN A 83 11.75 5.65 -1.18
C GLN A 83 11.67 4.91 0.16
N PRO A 84 10.46 4.70 0.72
CA PRO A 84 10.30 4.02 2.00
C PRO A 84 11.05 2.70 1.97
N ARG A 85 11.74 2.37 3.06
CA ARG A 85 12.50 1.11 3.15
C ARG A 85 11.63 -0.09 2.78
N SER A 86 10.37 -0.08 3.21
CA SER A 86 9.34 -1.04 2.84
C SER A 86 9.16 -1.17 1.33
N SER A 87 9.12 -0.07 0.57
CA SER A 87 8.97 -0.12 -0.89
C SER A 87 10.18 -0.76 -1.58
N ARG A 88 11.41 -0.51 -1.11
CA ARG A 88 12.61 -1.19 -1.63
C ARG A 88 12.59 -2.68 -1.32
N GLU A 89 12.28 -3.05 -0.08
CA GLU A 89 12.21 -4.45 0.34
C GLU A 89 11.10 -5.20 -0.39
N ILE A 90 9.95 -4.56 -0.63
CA ILE A 90 8.86 -5.11 -1.46
C ILE A 90 9.32 -5.38 -2.90
N HIS A 91 10.06 -4.46 -3.52
CA HIS A 91 10.63 -4.69 -4.85
C HIS A 91 11.64 -5.84 -4.87
N GLN A 92 12.50 -5.92 -3.85
CA GLN A 92 13.47 -7.00 -3.71
C GLN A 92 12.79 -8.35 -3.50
N ALA A 93 11.84 -8.43 -2.57
CA ALA A 93 11.02 -9.61 -2.32
C ALA A 93 10.29 -10.06 -3.60
N THR A 94 9.72 -9.11 -4.35
CA THR A 94 9.08 -9.42 -5.64
C THR A 94 10.07 -10.05 -6.61
N GLY A 95 11.30 -9.51 -6.72
CA GLY A 95 12.36 -10.10 -7.54
C GLY A 95 12.80 -11.49 -7.07
N MET A 96 12.89 -11.70 -5.76
CA MET A 96 13.20 -13.02 -5.18
C MET A 96 12.10 -14.04 -5.51
N VAL A 97 10.82 -13.66 -5.41
CA VAL A 97 9.70 -14.56 -5.76
C VAL A 97 9.64 -14.84 -7.26
N VAL A 98 9.97 -13.87 -8.12
CA VAL A 98 10.16 -14.11 -9.56
C VAL A 98 11.21 -15.18 -9.80
N ALA A 99 12.36 -15.10 -9.12
CA ALA A 99 13.42 -16.09 -9.24
C ALA A 99 13.03 -17.46 -8.64
N GLN A 100 12.24 -17.48 -7.56
CA GLN A 100 11.77 -18.72 -6.91
C GLN A 100 10.74 -19.47 -7.77
N LEU A 101 9.81 -18.77 -8.41
CA LEU A 101 8.65 -19.36 -9.07
C LEU A 101 8.68 -19.30 -10.61
N GLY A 102 9.58 -18.53 -11.21
CA GLY A 102 9.67 -18.36 -12.67
C GLY A 102 8.50 -17.58 -13.28
N VAL A 103 7.82 -16.74 -12.48
CA VAL A 103 6.62 -15.99 -12.89
C VAL A 103 6.93 -14.52 -13.21
N ARG A 104 5.97 -13.80 -13.79
CA ARG A 104 6.12 -12.36 -14.04
C ARG A 104 6.07 -11.57 -12.73
N ALA A 105 6.77 -10.44 -12.67
CA ALA A 105 6.82 -9.58 -11.48
C ALA A 105 5.43 -9.17 -10.95
N ARG A 106 4.47 -8.87 -11.84
CA ARG A 106 3.08 -8.56 -11.44
C ARG A 106 2.41 -9.71 -10.69
N GLU A 107 2.68 -10.94 -11.12
CA GLU A 107 2.11 -12.15 -10.53
C GLU A 107 2.78 -12.49 -9.20
N ALA A 108 4.11 -12.35 -9.13
CA ALA A 108 4.86 -12.47 -7.89
C ALA A 108 4.39 -11.46 -6.84
N TYR A 109 4.20 -10.19 -7.24
CA TYR A 109 3.66 -9.15 -6.37
C TYR A 109 2.25 -9.48 -5.88
N ALA A 110 1.36 -9.93 -6.78
CA ALA A 110 0.01 -10.35 -6.40
C ALA A 110 0.02 -11.53 -5.41
N ARG A 111 0.98 -12.47 -5.53
CA ARG A 111 1.15 -13.56 -4.55
C ARG A 111 1.64 -13.06 -3.19
N LEU A 112 2.58 -12.11 -3.16
CA LEU A 112 3.00 -11.47 -1.91
C LEU A 112 1.81 -10.80 -1.22
N GLN A 113 0.98 -10.08 -1.99
CA GLN A 113 -0.25 -9.47 -1.47
C GLN A 113 -1.24 -10.53 -0.97
N GLY A 114 -1.43 -11.61 -1.71
CA GLY A 114 -2.31 -12.72 -1.32
C GLY A 114 -1.84 -13.41 -0.04
N TYR A 115 -0.53 -13.66 0.11
CA TYR A 115 0.05 -14.25 1.30
C TYR A 115 -0.10 -13.32 2.52
N ALA A 116 0.23 -12.02 2.34
CA ALA A 116 0.05 -11.01 3.38
C ALA A 116 -1.40 -10.96 3.85
N PHE A 117 -2.35 -10.93 2.91
CA PHE A 117 -3.78 -10.94 3.21
C PHE A 117 -4.23 -12.21 3.94
N ALA A 118 -3.85 -13.39 3.45
CA ALA A 118 -4.25 -14.67 4.03
C ALA A 118 -3.70 -14.93 5.44
N ASN A 119 -2.60 -14.25 5.81
CA ASN A 119 -1.96 -14.39 7.12
C ASN A 119 -2.15 -13.16 8.01
N GLU A 120 -2.99 -12.20 7.61
CA GLU A 120 -3.22 -10.94 8.34
C GLU A 120 -1.93 -10.15 8.64
N LEU A 121 -0.96 -10.20 7.72
CA LEU A 121 0.34 -9.51 7.82
C LEU A 121 0.41 -8.28 6.91
N GLY A 122 1.27 -7.34 7.29
CA GLY A 122 1.66 -6.23 6.41
C GLY A 122 2.45 -6.73 5.20
N LEU A 123 2.22 -6.16 4.02
CA LEU A 123 2.99 -6.51 2.82
C LEU A 123 4.49 -6.20 2.97
N ASP A 124 4.82 -5.15 3.70
CA ASP A 124 6.17 -4.77 4.09
C ASP A 124 6.80 -5.79 5.03
N GLU A 125 6.04 -6.30 6.00
CA GLU A 125 6.49 -7.38 6.89
C GLU A 125 6.76 -8.67 6.11
N VAL A 126 5.84 -9.07 5.22
CA VAL A 126 6.04 -10.25 4.35
C VAL A 126 7.26 -10.04 3.45
N ALA A 127 7.44 -8.84 2.89
CA ALA A 127 8.61 -8.53 2.09
C ALA A 127 9.91 -8.65 2.90
N ALA A 128 9.93 -8.15 4.14
CA ALA A 128 11.06 -8.32 5.04
C ALA A 128 11.33 -9.80 5.36
N GLN A 129 10.29 -10.61 5.56
CA GLN A 129 10.44 -12.07 5.76
C GLN A 129 11.00 -12.78 4.54
N VAL A 130 10.61 -12.40 3.33
CA VAL A 130 11.18 -12.94 2.09
C VAL A 130 12.65 -12.55 1.95
N VAL A 131 12.98 -11.28 2.17
CA VAL A 131 14.34 -10.74 1.99
C VAL A 131 15.31 -11.25 3.06
N HIS A 132 14.92 -11.22 4.33
CA HIS A 132 15.83 -11.46 5.46
C HIS A 132 15.69 -12.86 6.08
N HIS A 133 14.52 -13.49 5.95
CA HIS A 133 14.21 -14.77 6.62
C HIS A 133 13.97 -15.92 5.64
N GLY A 134 14.11 -15.67 4.34
CA GLY A 134 14.05 -16.71 3.31
C GLY A 134 12.67 -17.34 3.15
N LEU A 135 11.60 -16.62 3.52
CA LEU A 135 10.23 -17.06 3.29
C LEU A 135 10.05 -17.42 1.81
N ARG A 136 9.55 -18.63 1.57
CA ARG A 136 9.18 -19.11 0.25
C ARG A 136 7.68 -18.94 0.09
N ILE A 137 7.29 -18.25 -0.98
CA ILE A 137 5.88 -18.07 -1.32
C ILE A 137 5.46 -19.27 -2.16
N ASP A 138 4.78 -20.22 -1.53
CA ASP A 138 4.26 -21.39 -2.22
C ASP A 138 3.01 -21.05 -3.05
N THR A 139 2.70 -21.90 -4.02
CA THR A 139 1.48 -21.78 -4.82
C THR A 139 0.34 -22.47 -4.05
N GLY A 140 -0.59 -21.73 -3.42
CA GLY A 140 -1.77 -22.35 -2.80
C GLY A 140 -2.86 -22.74 -3.82
N PRO A 141 -3.90 -23.53 -3.47
CA PRO A 141 -4.06 -24.46 -2.34
C PRO A 141 -3.95 -25.94 -2.79
N ASP A 142 -3.60 -26.84 -1.86
CA ASP A 142 -3.57 -28.31 -1.96
C ASP A 142 -3.18 -28.92 -3.32
N GLY A 143 -1.88 -29.22 -3.46
CA GLY A 143 -1.51 -30.44 -4.15
C GLY A 143 -2.02 -31.62 -3.34
N ASP A 144 -3.20 -32.12 -3.69
CA ASP A 144 -3.71 -33.44 -3.28
C ASP A 144 -2.63 -34.48 -3.65
N GLN A 145 -1.75 -34.78 -2.68
CA GLN A 145 -0.91 -35.94 -2.72
C GLN A 145 -1.82 -37.14 -2.50
N ALA A 146 -2.38 -37.65 -3.59
CA ALA A 146 -2.92 -38.98 -3.64
C ALA A 146 -1.83 -39.96 -3.18
N PRO A 147 -2.01 -40.71 -2.08
CA PRO A 147 -1.14 -41.84 -1.82
C PRO A 147 -1.46 -42.90 -2.88
N ALA A 148 -0.47 -43.20 -3.71
CA ALA A 148 -0.45 -44.41 -4.50
C ALA A 148 -0.51 -45.62 -3.54
N SER A 149 -1.59 -46.40 -3.62
CA SER A 149 -1.62 -47.84 -3.35
C SER A 149 -2.87 -48.44 -3.97
#